data_AF-A0A6J5WB66-F1
#
_entry.id   AF-A0A6J5WB66-F1
#
_cell.length_a   1.000
_cell.length_b   1.000
_cell.length_c   1.000
_cell.angle_alpha   90.00
_cell.angle_beta   90.00
_cell.angle_gamma   90.00
#
_symmetry.space_group_name_H-M   'P 1'
#
loop_
_entity.id
_entity.type
_entity.pdbx_description
1 polymer ?
#
loop_
_entity_poly.entity_id
_entity_poly.type
_entity_poly.pdbx_seq_one_letter_code
_entity_poly.pdbx_strand_id
1 'polypeptide(L)'
;MEIVCCDCTNVPDAKPKPLEPSDVNQQVEIVPRERGRGCFVAKSVDPDGFPPSFLRRKGWTVTMHTPRHYRLGEASGLNSSLQASLPGFNFPLSHDCSQAVFVGKWYCRFMLIKEGGVKLKEQTKKCMFYEISLEQRWEKIFDSINENVEGKNKGAVFVDAFVQREVVFFGGTEAIWDERNVSGEGFMLFKSFDGVGGETSVGLSMKIV
;
A
#
# COMPACT_ATOMS: atom_id res chain seq x y z
N MET A 1 -5.57 46.31 -16.27
CA MET A 1 -6.26 46.82 -15.07
C MET A 1 -5.50 46.26 -13.89
N GLU A 2 -4.61 47.04 -13.29
CA GLU A 2 -3.87 46.64 -12.09
C GLU A 2 -4.85 46.54 -10.92
N ILE A 3 -4.92 45.38 -10.28
CA ILE A 3 -5.59 45.20 -9.00
C ILE A 3 -4.51 44.94 -7.97
N VAL A 4 -4.15 45.99 -7.25
CA VAL A 4 -3.37 45.90 -6.02
C VAL A 4 -4.36 45.99 -4.85
N CYS A 5 -4.11 45.14 -3.84
CA CYS A 5 -4.53 45.27 -2.44
C CYS A 5 -5.86 44.60 -2.03
N CYS A 6 -5.78 43.32 -1.65
CA CYS A 6 -6.07 42.82 -0.29
C CYS A 6 -5.89 41.30 -0.25
N ASP A 7 -4.85 40.86 0.45
CA ASP A 7 -4.39 39.49 0.70
C ASP A 7 -5.38 38.57 1.47
N CYS A 8 -6.69 38.78 1.31
CA CYS A 8 -7.74 37.99 1.95
C CYS A 8 -8.85 37.72 0.93
N THR A 9 -8.56 36.95 -0.12
CA THR A 9 -9.64 36.32 -0.88
C THR A 9 -10.32 35.31 0.05
N ASN A 10 -11.46 35.71 0.63
CA ASN A 10 -12.37 34.86 1.41
C ASN A 10 -13.07 33.86 0.48
N VAL A 11 -12.28 33.01 -0.16
CA VAL A 11 -12.79 31.87 -0.94
C VAL A 11 -13.27 30.83 0.07
N PRO A 12 -14.55 30.45 0.07
CA PRO A 12 -15.02 29.38 0.93
C PRO A 12 -14.36 28.07 0.50
N ASP A 13 -13.92 27.27 1.47
CA ASP A 13 -13.37 25.95 1.17
C ASP A 13 -14.50 25.03 0.68
N ALA A 14 -14.21 24.27 -0.38
CA ALA A 14 -15.09 23.20 -0.83
C ALA A 14 -15.24 22.14 0.26
N LYS A 15 -16.39 21.44 0.25
CA LYS A 15 -16.59 20.29 1.15
C LYS A 15 -15.49 19.25 0.89
N PRO A 16 -14.89 18.65 1.94
CA PRO A 16 -13.92 17.58 1.77
C PRO A 16 -14.47 16.45 0.90
N LYS A 17 -13.64 15.95 -0.01
CA LYS A 17 -13.91 14.80 -0.87
C LYS A 17 -12.87 13.71 -0.62
N PRO A 18 -13.11 12.46 -1.04
CA PRO A 18 -12.08 11.44 -1.03
C PRO A 18 -10.81 11.91 -1.73
N LEU A 19 -9.66 11.48 -1.21
CA LEU A 19 -8.37 11.77 -1.83
C LEU A 19 -8.35 11.20 -3.25
N GLU A 20 -8.09 12.06 -4.22
CA GLU A 20 -7.79 11.67 -5.60
C GLU A 20 -6.43 12.27 -5.97
N PRO A 21 -5.33 11.48 -5.87
CA PRO A 21 -3.99 12.01 -6.11
C PRO A 21 -3.78 12.62 -7.49
N SER A 22 -4.58 12.21 -8.49
CA SER A 22 -4.50 12.78 -9.85
C SER A 22 -5.34 14.04 -10.04
N ASP A 23 -6.17 14.42 -9.07
CA ASP A 23 -6.95 15.67 -9.12
C ASP A 23 -6.04 16.85 -8.78
N VAL A 24 -5.73 17.66 -9.79
CA VAL A 24 -4.89 18.86 -9.65
C VAL A 24 -5.44 19.85 -8.63
N ASN A 25 -6.76 19.86 -8.40
CA ASN A 25 -7.41 20.72 -7.40
C ASN A 25 -7.10 20.29 -5.95
N GLN A 26 -6.68 19.04 -5.75
CA GLN A 26 -6.27 18.53 -4.43
C GLN A 26 -4.75 18.65 -4.20
N GLN A 27 -4.00 19.03 -5.23
CA GLN A 27 -2.54 19.18 -5.15
C GLN A 27 -2.14 20.60 -4.76
N VAL A 28 -1.18 20.69 -3.85
CA VAL A 28 -0.60 21.96 -3.41
C VAL A 28 0.91 21.87 -3.43
N GLU A 29 1.55 22.94 -3.90
CA GLU A 29 3.00 23.09 -3.86
C GLU A 29 3.39 23.86 -2.59
N ILE A 30 4.35 23.32 -1.83
CA ILE A 30 4.91 23.98 -0.65
C ILE A 30 6.21 24.67 -1.09
N VAL A 31 6.23 26.00 -1.08
CA VAL A 31 7.38 26.78 -1.54
C VAL A 31 7.99 27.59 -0.39
N PRO A 32 9.33 27.72 -0.33
CA PRO A 32 9.97 28.58 0.64
C PRO A 32 9.61 30.04 0.37
N ARG A 33 9.40 30.81 1.44
CA ARG A 33 9.08 32.23 1.35
C ARG A 33 10.37 33.03 1.18
N GLU A 34 10.45 33.82 0.11
CA GLU A 34 11.63 34.61 -0.28
C GLU A 34 12.22 35.48 0.85
N ARG A 35 11.36 36.08 1.68
CA ARG A 35 11.77 37.02 2.75
C ARG A 35 11.71 36.44 4.16
N GLY A 36 11.59 35.12 4.32
CA GLY A 36 11.50 34.47 5.64
C GLY A 36 12.24 33.15 5.69
N ARG A 37 13.43 33.14 6.30
CA ARG A 37 14.18 31.89 6.57
C ARG A 37 13.30 30.92 7.37
N GLY A 38 13.10 29.72 6.84
CA GLY A 38 12.28 28.68 7.47
C GLY A 38 10.76 28.89 7.39
N CYS A 39 10.31 29.88 6.62
CA CYS A 39 8.88 30.10 6.35
C CYS A 39 8.50 29.53 4.99
N PHE A 40 7.34 28.89 4.94
CA PHE A 40 6.78 28.27 3.74
C PHE A 40 5.40 28.84 3.43
N VAL A 41 5.02 28.87 2.17
CA VAL A 41 3.66 29.15 1.71
C VAL A 41 3.18 28.00 0.83
N ALA A 42 1.86 27.82 0.75
CA ALA A 42 1.28 26.86 -0.17
C ALA A 42 0.72 27.59 -1.40
N LYS A 43 0.88 26.98 -2.57
CA LYS A 43 0.22 27.38 -3.83
C LYS A 43 -0.61 26.22 -4.35
N SER A 44 -1.71 26.50 -5.04
CA SER A 44 -2.41 25.44 -5.76
C SER A 44 -1.56 25.06 -6.99
N VAL A 45 -1.58 23.78 -7.36
CA VAL A 45 -0.99 23.36 -8.64
C VAL A 45 -1.88 23.80 -9.80
N ASP A 46 -3.19 23.88 -9.58
CA ASP A 46 -4.12 24.48 -10.54
C ASP A 46 -3.89 26.01 -10.58
N PRO A 47 -3.61 26.62 -11.76
CA PRO A 47 -3.44 28.05 -11.90
C PRO A 47 -4.61 28.90 -11.39
N ASP A 48 -5.84 28.37 -11.47
CA ASP A 48 -7.07 29.02 -11.02
C ASP A 48 -7.50 28.54 -9.62
N GLY A 49 -6.75 27.60 -9.05
CA GLY A 49 -7.05 26.97 -7.77
C GLY A 49 -6.57 27.76 -6.56
N PHE A 50 -7.22 27.51 -5.42
CA PHE A 50 -6.82 28.05 -4.13
C PHE A 50 -6.51 26.90 -3.17
N PRO A 51 -5.36 26.91 -2.47
CA PRO A 51 -5.11 25.98 -1.37
C PRO A 51 -6.20 26.06 -0.32
N PRO A 52 -6.43 25.01 0.50
CA PRO A 52 -7.31 25.08 1.66
C PRO A 52 -7.02 26.27 2.57
N SER A 53 -8.04 26.84 3.22
CA SER A 53 -7.95 28.04 4.05
C SER A 53 -6.79 28.01 5.05
N PHE A 54 -6.56 26.87 5.70
CA PHE A 54 -5.50 26.70 6.69
C PHE A 54 -4.07 26.78 6.10
N LEU A 55 -3.92 26.61 4.78
CA LEU A 55 -2.66 26.75 4.05
C LEU A 55 -2.49 28.12 3.37
N ARG A 56 -3.57 28.90 3.19
CA ARG A 56 -3.54 30.23 2.54
C ARG A 56 -2.89 31.34 3.40
N ARG A 57 -2.54 31.06 4.66
CA ARG A 57 -1.91 32.02 5.58
C ARG A 57 -0.54 32.51 5.08
N LYS A 58 -0.17 33.75 5.44
CA LYS A 58 1.05 34.47 5.01
C LYS A 58 2.36 33.92 5.59
N GLY A 59 2.63 32.64 5.37
CA GLY A 59 3.81 31.94 5.87
C GLY A 59 3.49 31.03 7.05
N TRP A 60 4.11 29.87 7.07
CA TRP A 60 4.10 28.94 8.19
C TRP A 60 5.46 28.27 8.34
N THR A 61 5.83 27.90 9.56
CA THR A 61 7.07 27.19 9.85
C THR A 61 6.79 25.69 9.87
N VAL A 62 7.66 24.89 9.27
CA VAL A 62 7.63 23.43 9.41
C VAL A 62 8.39 23.07 10.68
N THR A 63 7.76 22.32 11.58
CA THR A 63 8.47 21.66 12.67
C THR A 63 8.42 20.16 12.45
N MET A 64 9.58 19.52 12.39
CA MET A 64 9.66 18.07 12.31
C MET A 64 9.85 17.48 13.70
N HIS A 65 8.95 16.58 14.07
CA HIS A 65 9.05 15.81 15.30
C HIS A 65 8.82 14.33 14.99
N THR A 66 9.73 13.48 15.42
CA THR A 66 9.49 12.03 15.43
C THR A 66 8.50 11.73 16.56
N PRO A 67 7.32 11.12 16.29
CA PRO A 67 6.38 10.79 17.35
C PRO A 67 6.99 9.78 18.34
N ARG A 68 6.64 9.88 19.63
CA ARG A 68 7.27 9.09 20.73
C ARG A 68 7.12 7.57 20.59
N HIS A 69 6.13 7.11 19.86
CA HIS A 69 5.84 5.68 19.61
C HIS A 69 5.96 5.32 18.13
N TYR A 70 6.72 6.10 17.38
CA TYR A 70 6.93 5.89 15.95
C TYR A 70 8.20 5.07 15.74
N ARG A 71 8.03 3.80 15.35
CA ARG A 71 9.12 2.91 14.96
C ARG A 71 8.82 2.35 13.58
N LEU A 72 9.48 2.89 12.57
CA LEU A 72 9.56 2.25 11.26
C LEU A 72 10.92 1.55 11.17
N GLY A 73 10.91 0.27 10.83
CA GLY A 73 12.11 -0.46 10.44
C GLY A 73 12.58 -0.07 9.03
N GLU A 74 13.71 -0.63 8.61
CA GLU A 74 14.23 -0.45 7.24
C GLU A 74 13.24 -0.98 6.19
N ALA A 75 13.08 -0.23 5.10
CA ALA A 75 12.17 -0.55 4.01
C ALA A 75 12.74 0.02 2.70
N SER A 76 13.63 -0.75 2.08
CA SER A 76 14.41 -0.33 0.90
C SER A 76 13.62 -0.40 -0.42
N GLY A 77 12.32 -0.72 -0.35
CA GLY A 77 11.45 -0.88 -1.50
C GLY A 77 11.58 -2.27 -2.12
N LEU A 78 11.34 -2.34 -3.43
CA LEU A 78 11.42 -3.57 -4.22
C LEU A 78 12.87 -3.88 -4.58
N ASN A 79 13.32 -5.10 -4.32
CA ASN A 79 14.63 -5.59 -4.74
C ASN A 79 14.50 -6.38 -6.04
N SER A 80 14.69 -5.70 -7.18
CA SER A 80 14.54 -6.31 -8.51
C SER A 80 15.48 -7.49 -8.76
N SER A 81 16.68 -7.50 -8.15
CA SER A 81 17.62 -8.61 -8.27
C SER A 81 17.10 -9.86 -7.56
N LEU A 82 16.63 -9.69 -6.31
CA LEU A 82 16.04 -10.80 -5.56
C LEU A 82 14.74 -11.28 -6.18
N GLN A 83 13.90 -10.37 -6.69
CA GLN A 83 12.64 -10.72 -7.36
C GLN A 83 12.86 -11.51 -8.65
N ALA A 84 13.92 -11.19 -9.40
CA ALA A 84 14.31 -11.92 -10.61
C ALA A 84 14.99 -13.25 -10.30
N SER A 85 15.58 -13.40 -9.12
CA SER A 85 16.16 -14.65 -8.65
C SER A 85 15.07 -15.56 -8.07
N LEU A 86 15.12 -16.85 -8.37
CA LEU A 86 14.24 -17.81 -7.72
C LEU A 86 14.74 -18.09 -6.29
N PRO A 87 13.84 -18.35 -5.32
CA PRO A 87 14.25 -18.82 -3.99
C PRO A 87 15.11 -20.07 -4.10
N GLY A 88 15.99 -20.29 -3.12
CA GLY A 88 16.79 -21.51 -3.08
C GLY A 88 15.92 -22.76 -3.00
N PHE A 89 16.19 -23.77 -3.84
CA PHE A 89 15.51 -25.06 -3.84
C PHE A 89 16.23 -26.10 -2.95
N ASN A 90 16.68 -25.66 -1.78
CA ASN A 90 17.50 -26.44 -0.85
C ASN A 90 16.74 -26.68 0.45
N PHE A 91 15.63 -27.42 0.34
CA PHE A 91 14.77 -27.82 1.45
C PHE A 91 14.28 -29.29 1.26
N PRO A 92 13.89 -30.00 2.34
CA PRO A 92 13.39 -31.36 2.23
C PRO A 92 12.11 -31.44 1.38
N LEU A 93 12.03 -32.42 0.47
CA LEU A 93 10.83 -32.65 -0.36
C LEU A 93 9.59 -33.08 0.46
N SER A 94 9.78 -33.46 1.73
CA SER A 94 8.68 -33.70 2.67
C SER A 94 7.94 -32.41 3.04
N HIS A 95 8.54 -31.23 2.86
CA HIS A 95 7.88 -29.96 3.11
C HIS A 95 7.03 -29.54 1.92
N ASP A 96 5.88 -28.93 2.20
CA ASP A 96 4.96 -28.44 1.17
C ASP A 96 5.36 -27.08 0.60
N CYS A 97 6.26 -26.35 1.28
CA CYS A 97 6.80 -25.10 0.77
C CYS A 97 8.25 -24.85 1.23
N SER A 98 8.98 -24.01 0.49
CA SER A 98 10.27 -23.50 0.94
C SER A 98 10.08 -22.45 2.03
N GLN A 99 11.19 -22.06 2.67
CA GLN A 99 11.24 -20.81 3.41
C GLN A 99 10.95 -19.64 2.45
N ALA A 100 10.19 -18.66 2.92
CA ALA A 100 9.90 -17.44 2.17
C ALA A 100 11.10 -16.50 2.17
N VAL A 101 11.32 -15.85 1.02
CA VAL A 101 12.35 -14.83 0.82
C VAL A 101 11.66 -13.49 0.61
N PHE A 102 12.02 -12.49 1.43
CA PHE A 102 11.56 -11.12 1.26
C PHE A 102 12.22 -10.50 0.03
N VAL A 103 11.43 -10.16 -0.97
CA VAL A 103 11.90 -9.51 -2.21
C VAL A 103 11.50 -8.03 -2.26
N GLY A 104 10.65 -7.57 -1.34
CA GLY A 104 10.36 -6.15 -1.20
C GLY A 104 9.74 -5.81 0.14
N LYS A 105 10.02 -4.59 0.61
CA LYS A 105 9.40 -4.01 1.81
C LYS A 105 9.30 -2.50 1.68
N TRP A 106 8.09 -1.96 1.82
CA TRP A 106 7.81 -0.52 1.76
C TRP A 106 6.72 -0.13 2.77
N TYR A 107 6.65 1.15 3.09
CA TYR A 107 5.55 1.69 3.89
C TYR A 107 4.58 2.47 3.04
N CYS A 108 3.29 2.21 3.26
CA CYS A 108 2.19 2.95 2.68
C CYS A 108 1.56 3.87 3.73
N ARG A 109 1.20 5.10 3.36
CA ARG A 109 0.46 6.00 4.26
C ARG A 109 -1.01 5.61 4.35
N PHE A 110 -1.64 5.92 5.49
CA PHE A 110 -3.06 5.67 5.74
C PHE A 110 -4.00 6.23 4.68
N MET A 111 -3.62 7.31 3.99
CA MET A 111 -4.46 7.94 2.97
C MET A 111 -4.70 7.04 1.74
N LEU A 112 -3.91 5.98 1.58
CA LEU A 112 -4.00 5.01 0.49
C LEU A 112 -4.50 3.63 0.98
N ILE A 113 -4.87 3.52 2.26
CA ILE A 113 -5.37 2.29 2.90
C ILE A 113 -6.71 2.58 3.56
N LYS A 114 -7.70 1.71 3.41
CA LYS A 114 -9.00 1.81 4.09
C LYS A 114 -9.23 0.58 4.95
N GLU A 115 -9.09 0.71 6.27
CA GLU A 115 -9.47 -0.36 7.18
C GLU A 115 -11.00 -0.43 7.32
N GLY A 116 -11.57 -1.61 7.04
CA GLY A 116 -12.99 -1.87 7.22
C GLY A 116 -13.40 -1.75 8.69
N GLY A 117 -14.51 -1.06 8.95
CA GLY A 117 -15.03 -0.87 10.30
C GLY A 117 -14.27 0.15 11.17
N VAL A 118 -13.18 0.75 10.66
CA VAL A 118 -12.38 1.73 11.41
C VAL A 118 -12.66 3.15 10.91
N LYS A 119 -12.92 4.06 11.86
CA LYS A 119 -13.16 5.47 11.51
C LYS A 119 -11.84 6.12 11.09
N LEU A 120 -11.87 6.96 10.06
CA LEU A 120 -10.69 7.69 9.56
C LEU A 120 -9.90 8.40 10.68
N LYS A 121 -10.59 9.06 11.62
CA LYS A 121 -9.95 9.74 12.76
C LYS A 121 -9.14 8.79 13.64
N GLU A 122 -9.60 7.57 13.82
CA GLU A 122 -8.92 6.54 14.62
C GLU A 122 -7.74 5.95 13.83
N GLN A 123 -7.95 5.67 12.55
CA GLN A 123 -6.92 5.20 11.64
C GLN A 123 -5.75 6.20 11.55
N THR A 124 -6.00 7.49 11.30
CA THR A 124 -4.94 8.52 11.25
C THR A 124 -4.17 8.65 12.57
N LYS A 125 -4.83 8.36 13.70
CA LYS A 125 -4.21 8.47 15.03
C LYS A 125 -3.33 7.27 15.37
N LYS A 126 -3.73 6.05 14.96
CA LYS A 126 -3.08 4.79 15.36
C LYS A 126 -2.26 4.15 14.24
N CYS A 127 -2.74 4.24 13.00
CA CYS A 127 -2.26 3.51 11.84
C CYS A 127 -1.85 4.50 10.74
N MET A 128 -0.90 5.40 11.03
CA MET A 128 -0.47 6.40 10.05
C MET A 128 0.28 5.79 8.85
N PHE A 129 1.00 4.70 9.10
CA PHE A 129 1.76 3.95 8.10
C PHE A 129 1.45 2.46 8.23
N TYR A 130 1.39 1.79 7.09
CA TYR A 130 1.20 0.37 6.92
C TYR A 130 2.45 -0.21 6.31
N GLU A 131 2.92 -1.33 6.84
CA GLU A 131 3.98 -2.11 6.21
C GLU A 131 3.37 -2.96 5.10
N ILE A 132 3.98 -2.94 3.93
CA ILE A 132 3.68 -3.85 2.84
C ILE A 132 4.98 -4.59 2.53
N SER A 133 4.90 -5.92 2.52
CA SER A 133 5.98 -6.81 2.15
C SER A 133 5.59 -7.65 0.95
N LEU A 134 6.58 -7.98 0.13
CA LEU A 134 6.47 -8.94 -0.95
C LEU A 134 7.42 -10.10 -0.66
N GLU A 135 6.87 -11.31 -0.64
CA GLU A 135 7.59 -12.54 -0.36
C GLU A 135 7.47 -13.50 -1.54
N GLN A 136 8.51 -14.31 -1.76
CA GLN A 136 8.52 -15.39 -2.73
C GLN A 136 8.92 -16.70 -2.06
N ARG A 137 8.27 -17.80 -2.43
CA ARG A 137 8.59 -19.16 -1.96
C ARG A 137 8.26 -20.19 -3.04
N TRP A 138 8.85 -21.37 -2.91
CA TRP A 138 8.40 -22.54 -3.64
C TRP A 138 7.20 -23.16 -2.93
N GLU A 139 6.21 -23.59 -3.70
CA GLU A 139 5.09 -24.40 -3.23
C GLU A 139 5.05 -25.72 -3.98
N LYS A 140 4.81 -26.81 -3.24
CA LYS A 140 4.69 -28.15 -3.79
C LYS A 140 3.34 -28.27 -4.47
N ILE A 141 3.38 -28.58 -5.76
CA ILE A 141 2.18 -28.80 -6.58
C ILE A 141 1.82 -30.28 -6.70
N PHE A 142 2.79 -31.17 -6.51
CA PHE A 142 2.65 -32.61 -6.64
C PHE A 142 3.80 -33.33 -5.94
N ASP A 143 3.51 -34.44 -5.25
CA ASP A 143 4.48 -35.44 -4.86
C ASP A 143 3.99 -36.85 -5.17
N SER A 144 4.94 -37.76 -5.42
CA SER A 144 4.64 -39.19 -5.58
C SER A 144 5.83 -40.01 -5.13
N ILE A 145 5.54 -41.16 -4.51
CA ILE A 145 6.55 -42.13 -4.14
C ILE A 145 6.75 -43.07 -5.32
N ASN A 146 7.97 -43.10 -5.86
CA ASN A 146 8.31 -44.09 -6.87
C ASN A 146 8.64 -45.42 -6.20
N GLU A 147 7.62 -46.27 -6.02
CA GLU A 147 7.84 -47.65 -5.62
C GLU A 147 8.48 -48.40 -6.79
N ASN A 148 9.79 -48.69 -6.68
CA ASN A 148 10.55 -49.54 -7.60
C ASN A 148 10.00 -50.98 -7.55
N VAL A 149 8.84 -51.20 -8.15
CA VAL A 149 8.34 -52.55 -8.45
C VAL A 149 9.01 -52.96 -9.75
N GLU A 150 9.97 -53.88 -9.66
CA GLU A 150 10.66 -54.49 -10.80
C GLU A 150 9.66 -54.83 -11.92
N GLY A 151 9.91 -54.32 -13.13
CA GLY A 151 9.21 -54.74 -14.35
C GLY A 151 8.10 -53.83 -14.89
N LYS A 152 7.81 -52.67 -14.28
CA LYS A 152 6.93 -51.66 -14.89
C LYS A 152 7.67 -50.36 -15.16
N ASN A 153 7.86 -50.03 -16.44
CA ASN A 153 8.22 -48.69 -16.91
C ASN A 153 7.15 -47.68 -16.46
N LYS A 154 7.23 -47.19 -15.23
CA LYS A 154 6.49 -46.01 -14.77
C LYS A 154 7.31 -44.76 -15.12
N GLY A 155 7.48 -44.51 -16.42
CA GLY A 155 8.44 -43.53 -16.93
C GLY A 155 7.92 -42.10 -17.10
N ALA A 156 6.64 -41.84 -16.88
CA ALA A 156 6.07 -40.50 -17.06
C ALA A 156 4.89 -40.28 -16.10
N VAL A 157 4.93 -39.17 -15.39
CA VAL A 157 3.80 -38.65 -14.60
C VAL A 157 3.34 -37.37 -15.28
N PHE A 158 2.06 -37.33 -15.65
CA PHE A 158 1.42 -36.13 -16.17
C PHE A 158 0.81 -35.37 -15.00
N VAL A 159 1.22 -34.12 -14.82
CA VAL A 159 0.67 -33.23 -13.80
C VAL A 159 -0.07 -32.11 -14.52
N ASP A 160 -1.38 -32.06 -14.34
CA ASP A 160 -2.26 -30.97 -14.75
C ASP A 160 -2.86 -30.36 -13.48
N ALA A 161 -2.46 -29.13 -13.15
CA ALA A 161 -2.83 -28.48 -11.92
C ALA A 161 -3.00 -26.96 -12.15
N PHE A 162 -4.08 -26.41 -11.61
CA PHE A 162 -4.26 -24.97 -11.52
C PHE A 162 -3.52 -24.46 -10.29
N VAL A 163 -2.56 -23.57 -10.50
CA VAL A 163 -1.72 -23.02 -9.43
C VAL A 163 -2.01 -21.54 -9.22
N GLN A 164 -2.29 -21.17 -7.99
CA GLN A 164 -2.39 -19.77 -7.61
C GLN A 164 -0.97 -19.21 -7.46
N ARG A 165 -0.60 -18.24 -8.30
CA ARG A 165 0.76 -17.69 -8.33
C ARG A 165 0.98 -16.59 -7.31
N GLU A 166 -0.09 -15.92 -6.90
CA GLU A 166 -0.06 -14.78 -6.01
C GLU A 166 -1.20 -14.89 -5.00
N VAL A 167 -0.85 -14.69 -3.74
CA VAL A 167 -1.74 -14.72 -2.59
C VAL A 167 -1.49 -13.47 -1.77
N VAL A 168 -2.55 -12.89 -1.22
CA VAL A 168 -2.45 -11.69 -0.40
C VAL A 168 -2.76 -12.06 1.03
N PHE A 169 -1.88 -11.67 1.95
CA PHE A 169 -2.08 -11.87 3.38
C PHE A 169 -2.34 -10.53 4.05
N PHE A 170 -3.31 -10.52 4.96
CA PHE A 170 -3.59 -9.39 5.84
C PHE A 170 -3.73 -9.90 7.27
N GLY A 171 -2.96 -9.30 8.20
CA GLY A 171 -2.99 -9.71 9.61
C GLY A 171 -2.55 -11.16 9.85
N GLY A 172 -1.80 -11.76 8.93
CA GLY A 172 -1.38 -13.17 8.99
C GLY A 172 -2.41 -14.17 8.46
N THR A 173 -3.55 -13.69 7.94
CA THR A 173 -4.58 -14.53 7.33
C THR A 173 -4.65 -14.25 5.84
N GLU A 174 -4.83 -15.31 5.05
CA GLU A 174 -5.02 -15.18 3.61
C GLU A 174 -6.32 -14.41 3.34
N ALA A 175 -6.22 -13.40 2.49
CA ALA A 175 -7.33 -12.56 2.12
C ALA A 175 -7.93 -13.03 0.79
N ILE A 176 -9.26 -13.07 0.76
CA ILE A 176 -10.06 -13.27 -0.44
C ILE A 176 -10.20 -11.93 -1.15
N TRP A 177 -9.90 -11.93 -2.45
CA TRP A 177 -10.02 -10.76 -3.31
C TRP A 177 -10.30 -11.17 -4.76
N ASP A 178 -10.79 -10.21 -5.55
CA ASP A 178 -11.00 -10.35 -7.00
C ASP A 178 -10.54 -9.03 -7.62
N GLU A 179 -9.82 -9.07 -8.74
CA GLU A 179 -9.43 -7.89 -9.52
C GLU A 179 -10.63 -7.01 -9.89
N ARG A 180 -11.82 -7.60 -10.02
CA ARG A 180 -13.06 -6.88 -10.32
C ARG A 180 -13.69 -6.20 -9.10
N ASN A 181 -13.26 -6.56 -7.88
CA ASN A 181 -13.77 -6.02 -6.63
C ASN A 181 -13.07 -4.69 -6.26
N VAL A 182 -13.04 -3.76 -7.21
CA VAL A 182 -12.61 -2.38 -6.98
C VAL A 182 -13.84 -1.57 -6.54
N SER A 183 -13.75 -0.94 -5.38
CA SER A 183 -14.79 -0.02 -4.92
C SER A 183 -14.92 1.16 -5.88
N GLY A 184 -16.10 1.80 -5.92
CA GLY A 184 -16.32 3.01 -6.74
C GLY A 184 -15.38 4.18 -6.43
N GLU A 185 -14.61 4.08 -5.34
CA GLU A 185 -13.61 5.06 -4.90
C GLU A 185 -12.17 4.67 -5.29
N GLY A 186 -11.97 3.65 -6.12
CA GLY A 186 -10.65 3.27 -6.64
C GLY A 186 -9.77 2.47 -5.66
N PHE A 187 -10.40 1.71 -4.76
CA PHE A 187 -9.70 0.82 -3.82
C PHE A 187 -10.03 -0.63 -4.11
N MET A 188 -9.00 -1.47 -4.23
CA MET A 188 -9.11 -2.92 -4.27
C MET A 188 -9.40 -3.45 -2.86
N LEU A 189 -10.47 -4.23 -2.72
CA LEU A 189 -10.93 -4.73 -1.42
C LEU A 189 -10.42 -6.15 -1.16
N PHE A 190 -9.77 -6.31 -0.02
CA PHE A 190 -9.32 -7.58 0.53
C PHE A 190 -10.17 -7.91 1.75
N LYS A 191 -10.68 -9.14 1.83
CA LYS A 191 -11.48 -9.62 2.95
C LYS A 191 -10.83 -10.83 3.58
N SER A 192 -10.75 -10.85 4.90
CA SER A 192 -10.30 -11.98 5.67
C SER A 192 -11.38 -12.36 6.67
N PHE A 193 -11.54 -13.65 6.92
CA PHE A 193 -12.47 -14.18 7.89
C PHE A 193 -11.68 -14.87 8.97
N ASP A 194 -11.86 -14.44 10.21
CA ASP A 194 -11.40 -15.25 11.33
C ASP A 194 -12.28 -16.51 11.41
N GLY A 195 -11.70 -17.63 11.88
CA GLY A 195 -12.40 -18.91 11.98
C GLY A 195 -13.61 -18.91 12.94
N VAL A 196 -13.95 -17.76 13.54
CA VAL A 196 -15.06 -17.54 14.47
C VAL A 196 -16.17 -16.67 13.84
N GLY A 197 -16.03 -16.30 12.56
CA GLY A 197 -17.04 -15.57 11.78
C GLY A 197 -16.88 -14.04 11.79
N GLY A 198 -15.80 -13.50 12.36
CA GLY A 198 -15.43 -12.10 12.24
C GLY A 198 -14.85 -11.80 10.86
N GLU A 199 -15.48 -10.85 10.13
CA GLU A 199 -14.95 -10.32 8.88
C GLU A 199 -14.07 -9.10 9.15
N THR A 200 -12.83 -9.15 8.66
CA THR A 200 -11.96 -7.97 8.54
C THR A 200 -11.75 -7.65 7.08
N SER A 201 -11.67 -6.36 6.75
CA SER A 201 -11.40 -5.94 5.38
C SER A 201 -10.41 -4.80 5.33
N VAL A 202 -9.64 -4.75 4.25
CA VAL A 202 -8.74 -3.65 3.95
C VAL A 202 -8.86 -3.28 2.48
N GLY A 203 -8.98 -1.98 2.21
CA GLY A 203 -8.94 -1.43 0.87
C GLY A 203 -7.55 -0.88 0.57
N LEU A 204 -6.92 -1.32 -0.52
CA LEU A 204 -5.67 -0.75 -1.03
C LEU A 204 -5.97 0.15 -2.24
N SER A 205 -5.43 1.36 -2.24
CA SER A 205 -5.60 2.27 -3.38
C SER A 205 -4.92 1.73 -4.63
N MET A 206 -5.63 1.75 -5.77
CA MET A 206 -5.10 1.39 -7.09
C MET A 206 -3.98 2.31 -7.58
N LYS A 207 -3.61 3.36 -6.83
CA LYS A 207 -2.49 4.24 -7.14
C LYS A 207 -1.13 3.66 -6.71
N ILE A 208 -1.11 2.55 -5.98
CA ILE A 208 0.12 1.85 -5.53
C ILE A 208 0.24 0.46 -6.14
N VAL A 209 -0.88 -0.15 -6.53
CA VAL A 209 -0.93 -1.50 -7.13
C VAL A 209 -0.30 -1.49 -8.51
#